data_AF-A0A2G2YJK8-F1
#
_entry.id   AF-A0A2G2YJK8-F1
#
_cell.length_a   1.000
_cell.length_b   1.000
_cell.length_c   1.000
_cell.angle_alpha   90.00
_cell.angle_beta   90.00
_cell.angle_gamma   90.00
#
_symmetry.space_group_name_H-M   'P 1'
#
loop_
_entity.id
_entity.type
_entity.pdbx_description
1 polymer ?
#
loop_
_entity_poly.entity_id
_entity_poly.type
_entity_poly.pdbx_seq_one_letter_code
_entity_poly.pdbx_strand_id
1 'polypeptide(L)'
;MAKVIPKISSRRNGRIGSRKGARRIPKGVIHVQASFNNTIVTVTDVRGRVVSWSSAGTSGFKGTRRGTPFAAQTAAANAICTVVDQGQADTIGIAMRRALLGEIEGTCITRVKSEKVPYEYSTITGIQESVHEILMNLKEIVLRSNLYGTSDASICVKGPGYVTAQDIILPPYVETVDVHNI
;
A
#
# COMPACT_ATOMS: atom_id res chain seq x y z
N MET A 1 53.05 -7.03 -48.81
CA MET A 1 53.25 -6.50 -47.43
C MET A 1 51.90 -6.06 -46.90
N ALA A 2 51.33 -6.77 -45.92
CA ALA A 2 50.01 -6.46 -45.36
C ALA A 2 50.15 -5.48 -44.18
N LYS A 3 49.38 -4.39 -44.20
CA LYS A 3 49.38 -3.35 -43.15
C LYS A 3 48.57 -3.84 -41.95
N VAL A 4 49.21 -3.95 -40.79
CA VAL A 4 48.57 -4.32 -39.51
C VAL A 4 47.73 -3.15 -39.00
N ILE A 5 46.44 -3.38 -38.77
CA ILE A 5 45.52 -2.40 -38.15
C ILE A 5 45.68 -2.50 -36.62
N PRO A 6 45.94 -1.40 -35.89
CA PRO A 6 46.07 -1.46 -34.44
C PRO A 6 44.70 -1.65 -33.78
N LYS A 7 44.58 -2.66 -32.91
CA LYS A 7 43.38 -2.90 -32.09
C LYS A 7 43.25 -1.76 -31.08
N ILE A 8 42.19 -0.97 -31.21
CA ILE A 8 41.76 0.01 -30.22
C ILE A 8 41.45 -0.73 -28.92
N SER A 9 42.29 -0.52 -27.91
CA SER A 9 42.09 -1.07 -26.57
C SER A 9 40.87 -0.41 -25.94
N SER A 10 39.95 -1.26 -25.47
CA SER A 10 38.79 -0.87 -24.67
C SER A 10 39.25 0.01 -23.50
N ARG A 11 38.91 1.31 -23.55
CA ARG A 11 39.04 2.20 -22.40
C ARG A 11 38.17 1.65 -21.29
N ARG A 12 38.78 0.95 -20.33
CA ARG A 12 38.14 0.63 -19.06
C ARG A 12 37.77 1.98 -18.43
N ASN A 13 36.49 2.31 -18.44
CA ASN A 13 35.95 3.41 -17.65
C ASN A 13 36.34 3.13 -16.20
N GLY A 14 37.34 3.84 -15.69
CA GLY A 14 37.69 3.82 -14.29
C GLY A 14 36.44 4.17 -13.50
N ARG A 15 35.95 3.24 -12.69
CA ARG A 15 34.91 3.55 -11.71
C ARG A 15 35.52 4.59 -10.78
N ILE A 16 35.14 5.85 -10.98
CA ILE A 16 35.43 6.94 -10.05
C ILE A 16 34.90 6.48 -8.70
N GLY A 17 35.81 6.01 -7.85
CA GLY A 17 35.52 5.63 -6.49
C GLY A 17 35.15 6.90 -5.73
N SER A 18 33.86 7.26 -5.76
CA SER A 18 33.35 8.33 -4.93
C SER A 18 33.50 7.87 -3.49
N ARG A 19 34.48 8.44 -2.78
CA ARG A 19 34.59 8.41 -1.32
C ARG A 19 33.24 8.84 -0.74
N LYS A 20 32.40 7.90 -0.31
CA LYS A 20 31.11 8.21 0.30
C LYS A 20 31.34 8.42 1.79
N GLY A 21 31.65 9.65 2.18
CA GLY A 21 31.18 10.12 3.47
C GLY A 21 29.66 10.07 3.41
N ALA A 22 29.04 9.16 4.16
CA ALA A 22 27.59 8.99 4.16
C ALA A 22 26.96 10.26 4.74
N ARG A 23 26.61 11.19 3.85
CA ARG A 23 25.89 12.40 4.25
C ARG A 23 24.50 11.95 4.72
N ARG A 24 24.25 12.07 6.01
CA ARG A 24 22.91 11.82 6.57
C ARG A 24 21.99 12.95 6.13
N ILE A 25 20.96 12.62 5.37
CA ILE A 25 19.95 13.57 4.91
C ILE A 25 18.63 13.13 5.53
N PRO A 26 18.03 13.90 6.45
CA PRO A 26 16.82 13.45 7.14
C PRO A 26 15.54 13.59 6.31
N LYS A 27 15.51 14.51 5.34
CA LYS A 27 14.33 14.82 4.51
C LYS A 27 14.68 14.86 3.04
N GLY A 28 13.79 14.34 2.19
CA GLY A 28 13.98 14.33 0.75
C GLY A 28 12.67 14.25 -0.03
N VAL A 29 12.78 14.37 -1.34
CA VAL A 29 11.66 14.25 -2.28
C VAL A 29 11.95 13.09 -3.23
N ILE A 30 10.98 12.19 -3.37
CA ILE A 30 11.04 11.06 -4.29
C ILE A 30 10.27 11.43 -5.56
N HIS A 31 10.95 11.41 -6.70
CA HIS A 31 10.38 11.61 -8.02
C HIS A 31 10.25 10.26 -8.70
N VAL A 32 9.03 9.92 -9.13
CA VAL A 32 8.74 8.69 -9.89
C VAL A 32 8.32 9.09 -11.29
N GLN A 33 9.10 8.67 -12.29
CA GLN A 33 8.74 8.77 -13.69
C GLN A 33 8.42 7.37 -14.22
N ALA A 34 7.13 7.08 -14.36
CA ALA A 34 6.63 5.82 -14.90
C ALA A 34 6.20 6.00 -16.37
N SER A 35 6.70 5.14 -17.26
CA SER A 35 6.30 5.06 -18.67
C SER A 35 6.13 3.60 -19.07
N PHE A 36 5.46 3.33 -20.19
CA PHE A 36 5.28 1.96 -20.72
C PHE A 36 6.60 1.19 -20.93
N ASN A 37 7.71 1.90 -21.14
CA ASN A 37 9.00 1.30 -21.46
C ASN A 37 9.97 1.23 -20.27
N ASN A 38 9.80 2.09 -19.26
CA ASN A 38 10.72 2.20 -18.14
C ASN A 38 10.10 2.93 -16.95
N THR A 39 10.46 2.50 -15.74
CA THR A 39 10.20 3.22 -14.49
C THR A 39 11.52 3.73 -13.92
N ILE A 40 11.59 5.02 -13.62
CA ILE A 40 12.76 5.67 -13.03
C ILE A 40 12.34 6.29 -11.69
N VAL A 41 13.06 5.94 -10.64
CA VAL A 41 12.86 6.48 -9.28
C VAL A 41 14.10 7.27 -8.92
N THR A 42 13.92 8.56 -8.63
CA THR A 42 15.01 9.47 -8.24
C THR A 42 14.68 10.06 -6.88
N VAL A 43 15.63 9.96 -5.96
CA VAL A 43 15.53 10.52 -4.62
C VAL A 43 16.44 11.73 -4.51
N THR A 44 15.88 12.84 -4.05
CA THR A 44 16.58 14.11 -3.93
C THR A 44 16.51 14.65 -2.50
N ASP A 45 17.49 15.48 -2.14
CA ASP A 45 17.42 16.34 -0.96
C ASP A 45 16.40 17.47 -1.20
N VAL A 46 15.96 18.17 -0.16
CA VAL A 46 15.00 19.31 -0.26
C VAL A 46 15.49 20.43 -1.18
N ARG A 47 16.81 20.45 -1.47
CA ARG A 47 17.47 21.39 -2.39
C ARG A 47 17.56 20.90 -3.84
N GLY A 48 16.92 19.77 -4.18
CA GLY A 48 16.92 19.20 -5.53
C GLY A 48 18.21 18.45 -5.92
N ARG A 49 19.12 18.20 -4.98
CA ARG A 49 20.33 17.40 -5.25
C ARG A 49 20.00 15.92 -5.24
N VAL A 50 20.40 15.20 -6.29
CA VAL A 50 20.18 13.75 -6.38
C VAL A 50 21.03 13.01 -5.35
N VAL A 51 20.36 12.24 -4.52
CA VAL A 51 20.92 11.43 -3.44
C VAL A 51 21.11 10.00 -3.92
N SER A 52 20.08 9.45 -4.56
CA SER A 52 20.10 8.15 -5.22
C SER A 52 19.12 8.13 -6.38
N TRP A 53 19.35 7.26 -7.35
CA TRP A 53 18.42 7.01 -8.43
C TRP A 53 18.56 5.57 -8.90
N SER A 54 17.47 5.00 -9.39
CA SER A 54 17.46 3.69 -10.03
C SER A 54 16.34 3.62 -11.07
N SER A 55 16.49 2.70 -12.02
CA SER A 55 15.52 2.42 -13.07
C SER A 55 15.42 0.93 -13.33
N ALA A 56 14.38 0.50 -14.05
CA ALA A 56 14.27 -0.89 -14.49
C ALA A 56 15.46 -1.28 -15.38
N GLY A 57 15.97 -0.36 -16.20
CA GLY A 57 17.16 -0.58 -17.03
C GLY A 57 18.46 -0.77 -16.24
N THR A 58 18.70 0.05 -15.20
CA THR A 58 19.89 -0.07 -14.34
C THR A 58 19.82 -1.29 -13.41
N SER A 59 18.61 -1.78 -13.13
CA SER A 59 18.37 -3.01 -12.36
C SER A 59 18.54 -4.30 -13.19
N GLY A 60 19.04 -4.20 -14.43
CA GLY A 60 19.40 -5.36 -15.25
C GLY A 60 18.30 -5.86 -16.20
N PHE A 61 17.10 -5.25 -16.19
CA PHE A 61 16.03 -5.62 -17.11
C PHE A 61 16.29 -5.04 -18.51
N LYS A 62 16.02 -5.82 -19.55
CA LYS A 62 16.24 -5.47 -20.97
C LYS A 62 14.97 -5.68 -21.79
N GLY A 63 14.83 -4.91 -22.88
CA GLY A 63 13.69 -5.00 -23.79
C GLY A 63 12.35 -4.74 -23.10
N THR A 64 11.31 -5.47 -23.51
CA THR A 64 9.94 -5.36 -23.00
C THR A 64 9.82 -5.67 -21.50
N ARG A 65 10.78 -6.42 -20.92
CA ARG A 65 10.78 -6.75 -19.49
C ARG A 65 10.96 -5.52 -18.59
N ARG A 66 11.42 -4.38 -19.12
CA ARG A 66 11.57 -3.13 -18.36
C ARG A 66 10.24 -2.47 -17.98
N GLY A 67 9.18 -2.68 -18.76
CA GLY A 67 7.84 -2.15 -18.49
C GLY A 67 7.05 -3.01 -17.50
N THR A 68 7.60 -4.14 -17.05
CA THR A 68 6.88 -5.03 -16.13
C THR A 68 6.78 -4.42 -14.74
N PRO A 69 5.68 -4.65 -14.01
CA PRO A 69 5.53 -4.16 -12.64
C PRO A 69 6.63 -4.69 -11.71
N PHE A 70 7.10 -5.93 -11.94
CA PHE A 70 8.20 -6.52 -11.19
C PHE A 70 9.53 -5.77 -11.36
N ALA A 71 9.83 -5.32 -12.59
CA ALA A 71 11.03 -4.53 -12.86
C ALA A 71 10.94 -3.14 -12.21
N ALA A 72 9.75 -2.54 -12.19
CA ALA A 72 9.48 -1.28 -11.49
C ALA A 72 9.67 -1.41 -9.97
N GLN A 73 9.16 -2.49 -9.37
CA GLN A 73 9.34 -2.79 -7.94
C GLN A 73 10.82 -2.93 -7.59
N THR A 74 11.57 -3.68 -8.38
CA THR A 74 13.02 -3.87 -8.18
C THR A 74 13.79 -2.54 -8.29
N ALA A 75 13.43 -1.69 -9.26
CA ALA A 75 14.02 -0.37 -9.41
C ALA A 75 13.74 0.53 -8.21
N ALA A 76 12.50 0.54 -7.71
CA ALA A 76 12.11 1.29 -6.52
C ALA A 76 12.86 0.80 -5.28
N ALA A 77 12.92 -0.51 -5.04
CA ALA A 77 13.64 -1.10 -3.92
C ALA A 77 15.13 -0.72 -3.93
N ASN A 78 15.77 -0.77 -5.11
CA ASN A 78 17.17 -0.40 -5.27
C ASN A 78 17.43 1.09 -4.98
N ALA A 79 16.55 2.00 -5.45
CA ALA A 79 16.65 3.42 -5.10
C ALA A 79 16.46 3.66 -3.60
N ILE A 80 15.50 2.95 -2.99
CA ILE A 80 15.09 3.09 -1.60
C ILE A 80 16.14 2.53 -0.62
N CYS A 81 16.71 1.35 -0.85
CA CYS A 81 17.70 0.75 0.06
C CYS A 81 18.87 1.70 0.34
N THR A 82 19.42 2.31 -0.71
CA THR A 82 20.54 3.26 -0.58
C THR A 82 20.21 4.53 0.21
N VAL A 83 18.93 4.84 0.33
CA VAL A 83 18.36 6.06 0.91
C VAL A 83 18.01 5.84 2.38
N VAL A 84 17.55 4.63 2.73
CA VAL A 84 17.39 4.19 4.13
C VAL A 84 18.73 4.25 4.87
N ASP A 85 19.79 3.73 4.26
CA ASP A 85 21.16 3.77 4.84
C ASP A 85 21.68 5.21 5.06
N GLN A 86 21.11 6.17 4.33
CA GLN A 86 21.47 7.60 4.41
C GLN A 86 20.56 8.41 5.33
N GLY A 87 19.65 7.75 6.07
CA GLY A 87 18.82 8.36 7.11
C GLY A 87 17.50 8.94 6.62
N GLN A 88 17.04 8.61 5.40
CA GLN A 88 15.73 9.04 4.87
C GLN A 88 14.61 8.00 5.12
N ALA A 89 14.80 7.09 6.08
CA ALA A 89 13.79 6.10 6.46
C ALA A 89 12.43 6.75 6.80
N ASP A 90 12.44 7.91 7.47
CA ASP A 90 11.22 8.67 7.81
C ASP A 90 10.45 9.12 6.57
N THR A 91 11.15 9.52 5.50
CA THR A 91 10.50 9.95 4.25
C THR A 91 9.73 8.80 3.62
N ILE A 92 10.31 7.60 3.64
CA ILE A 92 9.68 6.38 3.13
C ILE A 92 8.53 5.96 4.02
N GLY A 93 8.72 5.98 5.34
CA GLY A 93 7.68 5.64 6.31
C GLY A 93 6.46 6.54 6.21
N ILE A 94 6.66 7.85 6.02
CA ILE A 94 5.57 8.81 5.81
C ILE A 94 4.85 8.54 4.50
N ALA A 95 5.57 8.29 3.40
CA ALA A 95 4.96 7.97 2.11
C ALA A 95 4.14 6.68 2.16
N MET A 96 4.69 5.61 2.75
CA MET A 96 3.97 4.34 2.94
C MET A 96 2.76 4.50 3.84
N ARG A 97 2.89 5.19 4.99
CA ARG A 97 1.75 5.44 5.88
C ARG A 97 0.63 6.18 5.14
N ARG A 98 0.96 7.16 4.30
CA ARG A 98 -0.04 7.90 3.50
C ARG A 98 -0.71 7.00 2.45
N ALA A 99 0.05 6.19 1.73
CA ALA A 99 -0.51 5.26 0.77
C ALA A 99 -1.43 4.23 1.46
N LEU A 100 -1.01 3.67 2.58
CA LEU A 100 -1.80 2.68 3.32
C LEU A 100 -3.08 3.28 3.93
N LEU A 101 -3.01 4.50 4.47
CA LEU A 101 -4.18 5.14 5.10
C LEU A 101 -5.12 5.83 4.09
N GLY A 102 -4.63 6.18 2.91
CA GLY A 102 -5.38 7.00 1.94
C GLY A 102 -5.82 6.26 0.68
N GLU A 103 -5.12 5.21 0.26
CA GLU A 103 -5.34 4.55 -1.03
C GLU A 103 -5.86 3.12 -0.91
N ILE A 104 -5.87 2.54 0.30
CA ILE A 104 -6.45 1.20 0.50
C ILE A 104 -7.97 1.32 0.50
N GLU A 105 -8.58 0.79 -0.57
CA GLU A 105 -10.02 0.57 -0.62
C GLU A 105 -10.41 -0.63 0.26
N GLY A 106 -11.54 -0.52 0.95
CA GLY A 106 -12.05 -1.57 1.83
C GLY A 106 -13.58 -1.56 1.87
N THR A 107 -14.15 -2.71 2.21
CA THR A 107 -15.59 -2.87 2.42
C THR A 107 -15.89 -2.67 3.90
N CYS A 108 -16.84 -1.80 4.22
CA CYS A 108 -17.25 -1.53 5.61
C CYS A 108 -18.75 -1.30 5.73
N ILE A 109 -19.29 -1.49 6.93
CA ILE A 109 -20.68 -1.17 7.24
C ILE A 109 -20.81 0.34 7.40
N THR A 110 -21.60 0.96 6.52
CA THR A 110 -21.75 2.43 6.51
C THR A 110 -22.96 2.91 7.28
N ARG A 111 -24.06 2.14 7.27
CA ARG A 111 -25.34 2.51 7.88
C ARG A 111 -26.04 1.28 8.43
N VAL A 112 -26.76 1.47 9.52
CA VAL A 112 -27.58 0.44 10.16
C VAL A 112 -28.97 1.04 10.36
N LYS A 113 -30.01 0.31 9.95
CA LYS A 113 -31.41 0.69 10.15
C LYS A 113 -32.07 -0.33 11.05
N SER A 114 -32.70 0.12 12.12
CA SER A 114 -33.50 -0.71 13.03
C SER A 114 -34.87 -0.07 13.21
N GLU A 115 -35.93 -0.87 13.14
CA GLU A 115 -37.31 -0.39 13.29
C GLU A 115 -37.70 -0.12 14.75
N LYS A 116 -37.05 -0.82 15.69
CA LYS A 116 -37.42 -0.80 17.11
C LYS A 116 -36.60 0.19 17.95
N VAL A 117 -35.68 0.91 17.32
CA VAL A 117 -34.70 1.77 17.98
C VAL A 117 -34.90 3.21 17.51
N PRO A 118 -35.42 4.10 18.37
CA PRO A 118 -35.63 5.49 17.98
C PRO A 118 -34.34 6.31 17.99
N TYR A 119 -33.36 5.96 18.85
CA TYR A 119 -32.11 6.71 19.03
C TYR A 119 -30.90 5.80 19.33
N GLU A 120 -29.70 6.26 18.99
CA GLU A 120 -28.43 5.50 19.10
C GLU A 120 -28.03 5.12 20.54
N TYR A 121 -28.53 5.85 21.54
CA TYR A 121 -28.23 5.60 22.97
C TYR A 121 -29.34 4.83 23.69
N SER A 122 -30.33 4.31 22.97
CA SER A 122 -31.40 3.53 23.58
C SER A 122 -30.95 2.11 23.86
N THR A 123 -31.63 1.45 24.79
CA THR A 123 -31.48 0.02 25.08
C THR A 123 -32.59 -0.74 24.37
N ILE A 124 -32.24 -1.84 23.71
CA ILE A 124 -33.24 -2.72 23.08
C ILE A 124 -33.71 -3.73 24.13
N THR A 125 -35.02 -3.87 24.28
CA THR A 125 -35.59 -4.86 25.21
C THR A 125 -35.19 -6.27 24.80
N GLY A 126 -34.50 -7.01 25.69
CA GLY A 126 -34.05 -8.37 25.43
C GLY A 126 -32.64 -8.51 24.85
N ILE A 127 -31.91 -7.39 24.71
CA ILE A 127 -30.47 -7.38 24.37
C ILE A 127 -29.70 -6.84 25.57
N GLN A 128 -28.55 -7.43 25.87
CA GLN A 128 -27.73 -7.05 27.01
C GLN A 128 -26.92 -5.79 26.72
N GLU A 129 -26.40 -5.69 25.50
CA GLU A 129 -25.59 -4.60 24.98
C GLU A 129 -26.44 -3.36 24.66
N SER A 130 -25.82 -2.19 24.78
CA SER A 130 -26.45 -0.93 24.33
C SER A 130 -26.43 -0.81 22.82
N VAL A 131 -27.35 -0.02 22.22
CA VAL A 131 -27.31 0.24 20.77
C VAL A 131 -25.97 0.84 20.34
N HIS A 132 -25.37 1.70 21.17
CA HIS A 132 -24.06 2.29 20.89
C HIS A 132 -22.96 1.22 20.82
N GLU A 133 -22.97 0.26 21.74
CA GLU A 133 -22.02 -0.83 21.78
C GLU A 133 -22.17 -1.75 20.57
N ILE A 134 -23.40 -2.11 20.20
CA ILE A 134 -23.70 -2.85 18.97
C ILE A 134 -23.16 -2.10 17.74
N LEU A 135 -23.38 -0.78 17.65
CA LEU A 135 -22.87 0.03 16.55
C LEU A 135 -21.33 0.09 16.51
N MET A 136 -20.67 0.05 17.67
CA MET A 136 -19.21 -0.01 17.74
C MET A 136 -18.70 -1.38 17.30
N ASN A 137 -19.30 -2.47 17.77
CA ASN A 137 -18.95 -3.83 17.37
C ASN A 137 -19.15 -4.05 15.86
N LEU A 138 -20.25 -3.52 15.28
CA LEU A 138 -20.49 -3.58 13.83
C LEU A 138 -19.41 -2.87 13.01
N LYS A 139 -18.74 -1.83 13.55
CA LYS A 139 -17.62 -1.17 12.86
C LYS A 139 -16.34 -2.00 12.89
N GLU A 140 -16.20 -2.90 13.86
CA GLU A 140 -15.03 -3.78 13.98
C GLU A 140 -15.11 -5.01 13.07
N ILE A 141 -16.29 -5.31 12.51
CA ILE A 141 -16.47 -6.42 11.57
C ILE A 141 -15.68 -6.16 10.28
N VAL A 142 -14.82 -7.11 9.94
CA VAL A 142 -14.04 -7.10 8.70
C VAL A 142 -14.79 -7.84 7.59
N LEU A 143 -15.17 -7.09 6.56
CA LEU A 143 -15.84 -7.60 5.37
C LEU A 143 -14.89 -7.58 4.17
N ARG A 144 -15.05 -8.56 3.29
CA ARG A 144 -14.38 -8.61 1.98
C ARG A 144 -15.43 -8.61 0.88
N SER A 145 -15.28 -7.71 -0.09
CA SER A 145 -16.04 -7.74 -1.33
C SER A 145 -15.15 -7.41 -2.52
N ASN A 146 -15.50 -7.96 -3.67
CA ASN A 146 -14.87 -7.70 -4.96
C ASN A 146 -15.68 -6.75 -5.85
N LEU A 147 -16.83 -6.28 -5.38
CA LEU A 147 -17.76 -5.42 -6.11
C LEU A 147 -17.77 -4.02 -5.50
N TYR A 148 -17.73 -3.02 -6.39
CA TYR A 148 -17.83 -1.63 -6.00
C TYR A 148 -19.31 -1.22 -5.91
N GLY A 149 -19.75 -0.76 -4.75
CA GLY A 149 -21.11 -0.29 -4.56
C GLY A 149 -21.61 -0.47 -3.12
N THR A 150 -22.81 0.05 -2.88
CA THR A 150 -23.55 -0.18 -1.64
C THR A 150 -24.46 -1.39 -1.81
N SER A 151 -24.44 -2.28 -0.82
CA SER A 151 -25.28 -3.46 -0.80
C SER A 151 -25.97 -3.59 0.54
N ASP A 152 -27.23 -3.98 0.50
CA ASP A 152 -28.02 -4.19 1.69
C ASP A 152 -27.77 -5.61 2.24
N ALA A 153 -27.65 -5.68 3.57
CA ALA A 153 -27.58 -6.92 4.33
C ALA A 153 -28.55 -6.82 5.51
N SER A 154 -28.98 -7.96 6.03
CA SER A 154 -29.93 -8.01 7.14
C SER A 154 -29.52 -9.07 8.16
N ILE A 155 -29.91 -8.86 9.42
CA ILE A 155 -29.65 -9.79 10.51
C ILE A 155 -30.97 -10.06 11.25
N CYS A 156 -31.25 -11.34 11.50
CA CYS A 156 -32.48 -11.75 12.18
C CYS A 156 -32.18 -12.95 13.07
N VAL A 157 -32.02 -12.68 14.37
CA VAL A 157 -31.75 -13.70 15.39
C VAL A 157 -32.90 -13.75 16.39
N LYS A 158 -33.24 -14.95 16.86
CA LYS A 158 -34.29 -15.19 17.85
C LYS A 158 -33.80 -16.17 18.90
N GLY A 159 -34.20 -15.93 20.15
CA GLY A 159 -33.86 -16.78 21.30
C GLY A 159 -32.61 -16.30 22.03
N PRO A 160 -32.30 -16.90 23.19
CA PRO A 160 -31.11 -16.56 23.96
C PRO A 160 -29.85 -17.11 23.28
N GLY A 161 -28.86 -16.25 23.05
CA GLY A 161 -27.59 -16.61 22.44
C GLY A 161 -26.75 -15.39 22.09
N TYR A 162 -25.46 -15.61 21.80
CA TYR A 162 -24.60 -14.56 21.27
C TYR A 162 -24.83 -14.41 19.77
N VAL A 163 -24.86 -13.16 19.31
CA VAL A 163 -24.97 -12.83 17.89
C VAL A 163 -23.57 -12.59 17.34
N THR A 164 -23.26 -13.19 16.20
CA THR A 164 -21.95 -13.09 15.56
C THR A 164 -22.06 -12.50 14.16
N ALA A 165 -20.94 -12.06 13.60
CA ALA A 165 -20.85 -11.56 12.24
C ALA A 165 -21.35 -12.57 11.18
N GLN A 166 -21.28 -13.88 11.47
CA GLN A 166 -21.76 -14.93 10.56
C GLN A 166 -23.30 -15.01 10.49
N ASP A 167 -24.01 -14.48 11.48
CA ASP A 167 -25.47 -14.47 11.50
C ASP A 167 -26.06 -13.38 10.58
N ILE A 168 -25.19 -12.54 10.00
CA ILE A 168 -25.58 -11.54 9.00
C ILE A 168 -25.85 -12.25 7.68
N ILE A 169 -27.06 -12.04 7.15
CA ILE A 169 -27.44 -12.48 5.80
C ILE A 169 -26.79 -11.53 4.80
N LEU A 170 -25.61 -11.91 4.32
CA LEU A 170 -24.83 -11.17 3.35
C LEU A 170 -25.24 -11.52 1.90
N PRO A 171 -25.10 -10.57 0.96
CA PRO A 171 -25.23 -10.85 -0.46
C PRO A 171 -24.08 -11.74 -0.96
N PRO A 172 -24.26 -12.47 -2.09
CA PRO A 172 -23.34 -13.53 -2.53
C PRO A 172 -21.92 -13.10 -2.90
N TYR A 173 -21.66 -11.79 -2.97
CA TYR A 173 -20.37 -11.19 -3.33
C TYR A 173 -19.68 -10.50 -2.14
N VAL A 174 -20.23 -10.67 -0.92
CA VAL A 174 -19.63 -10.17 0.33
C VAL A 174 -19.39 -11.36 1.25
N GLU A 175 -18.19 -11.43 1.79
CA GLU A 175 -17.78 -12.48 2.72
C GLU A 175 -17.34 -11.85 4.06
N THR A 176 -17.75 -12.46 5.17
CA THR A 176 -17.18 -12.16 6.49
C THR A 176 -15.81 -12.82 6.62
N VAL A 177 -14.79 -12.05 6.98
CA VAL A 177 -13.43 -12.60 7.18
C VAL A 177 -13.27 -13.18 8.59
N ASP A 178 -14.01 -12.67 9.58
CA ASP A 178 -13.85 -13.02 10.99
C ASP A 178 -15.20 -13.32 11.67
N VAL A 179 -15.13 -14.01 12.82
CA VAL A 179 -16.26 -14.40 13.68
C VAL A 179 -16.33 -13.46 14.89
N HIS A 180 -16.48 -12.17 14.62
CA HIS A 180 -16.60 -11.17 15.67
C HIS A 180 -18.01 -11.17 16.29
N ASN A 181 -18.11 -10.94 17.60
CA ASN A 181 -19.39 -10.82 18.29
C ASN A 181 -20.00 -9.44 18.06
N ILE A 182 -21.33 -9.38 17.95
CA ILE A 182 -22.10 -8.15 17.71
C ILE A 182 -22.71 -7.67 19.01
#